data_AF-A0A3N5UXH7-F1
#
_entry.id   AF-A0A3N5UXH7-F1
#
_cell.length_a   1.000
_cell.length_b   1.000
_cell.length_c   1.000
_cell.angle_alpha   90.00
_cell.angle_beta   90.00
_cell.angle_gamma   90.00
#
_symmetry.space_group_name_H-M   'P 1'
#
loop_
_entity.id
_entity.type
_entity.pdbx_description
1 polymer ?
#
loop_
_entity_poly.entity_id
_entity_poly.type
_entity_poly.pdbx_seq_one_letter_code
_entity_poly.pdbx_strand_id
1 'polypeptide(L)' 'MSGSEYFQKAAAILDQIHSTQMSAIEAAAHACAESIAAGRAVYVFGSGHSVIPTLDLFPR' A
#
# COMPACT_ATOMS: atom_id res chain seq x y z
N MET A 1 -18.18 -20.42 -1.34
CA MET A 1 -17.88 -19.40 -0.33
C MET A 1 -19.11 -18.51 -0.21
N SER A 2 -19.70 -18.42 0.98
CA SER A 2 -20.82 -17.49 1.20
C SER A 2 -20.30 -16.05 1.28
N GLY A 3 -21.16 -15.05 1.08
CA GLY A 3 -20.76 -13.65 1.25
C GLY A 3 -20.21 -13.37 2.66
N SER A 4 -20.80 -13.96 3.70
CA SER A 4 -20.30 -13.82 5.08
C SER A 4 -18.90 -14.40 5.27
N GLU A 5 -18.60 -15.56 4.69
CA GLU A 5 -17.28 -16.19 4.77
C GLU A 5 -16.23 -15.37 4.01
N TYR A 6 -16.60 -14.76 2.88
CA TYR A 6 -15.73 -13.86 2.12
C TYR A 6 -15.33 -12.64 2.94
N PHE A 7 -16.32 -11.95 3.54
CA PHE A 7 -16.05 -10.76 4.35
C PHE A 7 -15.20 -11.08 5.59
N GLN A 8 -15.45 -12.22 6.25
CA GLN A 8 -14.63 -12.67 7.38
C GLN A 8 -13.17 -12.87 6.97
N LYS A 9 -12.92 -13.51 5.82
CA LYS A 9 -11.56 -13.74 5.30
C LYS A 9 -10.88 -12.44 4.88
N ALA A 10 -11.59 -11.53 4.22
CA ALA A 10 -11.04 -10.24 3.84
C ALA A 10 -10.66 -9.39 5.07
N ALA A 11 -11.52 -9.36 6.10
CA ALA A 11 -11.23 -8.66 7.35
C ALA A 11 -9.99 -9.22 8.05
N ALA A 12 -9.85 -10.55 8.12
CA ALA A 12 -8.68 -11.18 8.73
C ALA A 12 -7.36 -10.81 8.03
N ILE A 13 -7.37 -10.65 6.69
CA ILE A 13 -6.19 -10.18 5.95
C ILE A 13 -5.85 -8.74 6.33
N LEU A 14 -6.85 -7.86 6.41
CA LEU A 14 -6.65 -6.47 6.80
C LEU A 14 -6.10 -6.36 8.24
N ASP A 15 -6.62 -7.14 9.17
CA ASP A 15 -6.15 -7.19 10.55
C ASP A 15 -4.69 -7.66 10.64
N GLN A 16 -4.31 -8.66 9.84
CA GLN A 16 -2.93 -9.13 9.77
C GLN A 16 -1.99 -8.06 9.22
N ILE A 17 -2.40 -7.34 8.17
CA ILE A 17 -1.61 -6.23 7.62
C ILE A 17 -1.43 -5.14 8.68
N HIS A 18 -2.52 -4.72 9.34
CA HIS A 18 -2.48 -3.70 10.38
C HIS A 18 -1.58 -4.09 11.56
N SER A 19 -1.67 -5.35 12.03
CA SER A 19 -0.90 -5.80 13.19
C SER A 19 0.58 -6.08 12.91
N THR A 20 0.98 -6.23 11.64
CA THR A 20 2.35 -6.68 11.31
C THR A 20 3.15 -5.74 10.40
N GLN A 21 2.50 -4.91 9.57
CA GLN A 21 3.18 -4.18 8.49
C GLN A 21 3.39 -2.69 8.75
N MET A 22 2.86 -2.13 9.85
CA MET A 22 2.93 -0.68 10.10
C MET A 22 4.36 -0.13 10.10
N SER A 23 5.31 -0.81 10.75
CA SER A 23 6.71 -0.37 10.76
C SER A 23 7.33 -0.31 9.36
N ALA A 24 7.02 -1.27 8.48
CA ALA A 24 7.51 -1.27 7.11
C ALA A 24 6.87 -0.16 6.26
N ILE A 25 5.57 0.09 6.45
CA ILE A 25 4.84 1.18 5.80
C ILE A 25 5.42 2.54 6.22
N GLU A 26 5.67 2.74 7.51
CA GLU A 26 6.27 3.97 8.04
C GLU A 26 7.68 4.20 7.49
N ALA A 27 8.51 3.15 7.42
CA ALA A 27 9.84 3.24 6.84
C ALA A 27 9.80 3.64 5.36
N ALA A 28 8.90 3.05 4.58
CA ALA A 28 8.71 3.41 3.17
C ALA A 28 8.19 4.85 3.01
N ALA A 29 7.27 5.28 3.86
CA ALA A 29 6.75 6.65 3.87
C ALA A 29 7.87 7.66 4.18
N HIS A 30 8.73 7.36 5.15
CA HIS A 30 9.87 8.21 5.50
C HIS A 30 10.83 8.37 4.33
N ALA A 31 11.23 7.27 3.68
CA ALA A 31 12.12 7.32 2.52
C ALA A 31 11.53 8.13 1.35
N CYS A 32 10.22 8.00 1.11
CA CYS A 32 9.53 8.82 0.11
C CYS A 32 9.56 10.31 0.47
N ALA A 33 9.25 10.64 1.73
CA ALA A 33 9.25 12.01 2.23
C ALA A 33 10.64 12.65 2.16
N GLU A 34 11.69 11.92 2.55
CA GLU A 34 13.08 12.40 2.45
C GLU A 34 13.50 12.66 0.99
N SER A 35 13.12 11.78 0.05
CA SER A 35 13.37 12.00 -1.38
C SER A 35 12.72 13.30 -1.88
N ILE A 36 11.44 13.49 -1.55
CA ILE A 36 10.68 14.68 -1.94
C ILE A 36 11.27 15.94 -1.30
N ALA A 37 11.61 15.91 -0.01
CA ALA A 37 12.21 17.03 0.71
C ALA A 37 13.57 17.44 0.12
N ALA A 38 14.32 16.48 -0.44
CA ALA A 38 15.57 16.72 -1.16
C ALA A 38 15.36 17.22 -2.61
N GLY A 39 14.13 17.53 -3.03
CA GLY A 39 13.81 17.97 -4.38
C GLY A 39 13.89 16.86 -5.44
N ARG A 40 13.81 15.59 -5.03
CA ARG A 40 13.89 14.43 -5.91
C ARG A 40 12.49 13.82 -6.13
N ALA A 41 12.42 12.90 -7.09
CA ALA A 41 11.19 12.19 -7.43
C ALA A 41 11.05 10.86 -6.65
N VAL A 42 9.81 10.40 -6.52
CA VAL A 42 9.46 9.03 -6.12
C VAL A 42 8.79 8.38 -7.31
N TYR A 43 9.42 7.33 -7.86
CA TYR A 43 8.86 6.55 -8.94
C TYR A 43 8.12 5.34 -8.39
N VAL A 44 6.93 5.10 -8.92
CA VAL A 44 6.12 3.92 -8.61
C VAL A 44 5.81 3.15 -9.87
N PHE A 45 5.82 1.83 -9.76
CA PHE A 45 5.61 0.92 -10.87
C PHE A 45 4.89 -0.34 -10.39
N GLY A 46 3.97 -0.84 -11.19
CA GLY A 46 3.31 -2.12 -10.97
C GLY A 46 2.91 -2.78 -12.29
N SER A 47 3.01 -4.10 -12.35
CA SER A 47 2.62 -4.90 -13.51
C SER A 47 1.27 -5.59 -13.29
N GLY A 48 0.46 -5.72 -14.34
CA GLY A 48 -0.88 -6.30 -14.27
C GLY A 48 -1.77 -5.54 -13.28
N HIS A 49 -2.46 -6.27 -12.39
CA HIS A 49 -3.33 -5.64 -11.38
C HIS A 49 -2.58 -4.79 -10.36
N SER A 50 -1.26 -4.98 -10.20
CA SER A 50 -0.45 -4.14 -9.32
C SER A 50 -0.23 -2.73 -9.87
N VAL A 51 -0.68 -2.43 -11.10
CA VAL A 51 -0.74 -1.05 -11.60
C VAL A 51 -1.79 -0.21 -10.84
N ILE A 52 -2.82 -0.84 -10.29
CA ILE A 52 -3.95 -0.13 -9.66
C ILE A 52 -3.49 0.75 -8.49
N PRO A 53 -2.69 0.25 -7.51
CA PRO A 53 -2.13 1.12 -6.47
C PRO A 53 -1.21 2.23 -7.00
N THR A 54 -0.54 2.01 -8.14
CA THR A 54 0.31 3.02 -8.78
C THR A 54 -0.55 4.19 -9.29
N LEU A 55 -1.66 3.86 -9.96
CA LEU A 55 -2.63 4.84 -10.47
C LEU A 55 -3.35 5.56 -9.34
N ASP A 56 -3.66 4.87 -8.24
CA ASP A 56 -4.26 5.48 -7.04
C ASP A 56 -3.29 6.45 -6.35
N LEU A 57 -1.97 6.26 -6.50
CA LEU A 57 -0.98 7.17 -5.97
C LEU A 57 -0.84 8.47 -6.81
N PHE A 58 -0.91 8.40 -8.14
CA PHE A 58 -0.74 9.54 -9.03
C PHE A 58 -1.20 9.24 -10.49
N PRO A 59 -1.74 10.23 -11.24
CA PRO A 59 -2.13 11.58 -10.83
C PRO A 59 -3.50 11.57 -10.15
N ARG A 60 -3.59 12.21 -8.98
CA ARG A 60 -4.87 12.43 -8.28
C ARG A 60 -5.35 13.84 -8.55
#